data_AF-A0A7W1IU64-F1
#
_entry.id   AF-A0A7W1IU64-F1
#
_cell.length_a   1.000
_cell.length_b   1.000
_cell.length_c   1.000
_cell.angle_alpha   90.00
_cell.angle_beta   90.00
_cell.angle_gamma   90.00
#
_symmetry.space_group_name_H-M   'P 1'
#
loop_
_entity.id
_entity.type
_entity.pdbx_description
1 polymer ?
#
loop_
_entity_poly.entity_id
_entity_poly.type
_entity_poly.pdbx_seq_one_letter_code
_entity_poly.pdbx_strand_id
1 'polypeptide(L)' 'MGEIPYLKAIKTVFPQIEFVPTGGINLENAVDYIKSGAFTVGIGSELTKEKKSAITKRARILRDNN' A
#
# COMPACT_ATOMS: atom_id res chain seq x y z
N MET A 1 -1.04 17.57 -0.24
CA MET A 1 -0.16 17.07 0.85
C MET A 1 -0.32 15.57 0.87
N GLY A 2 0.76 14.82 0.60
CA GLY A 2 0.70 13.39 0.33
C GLY A 2 0.65 12.54 1.59
N GLU A 3 -0.13 11.47 1.54
CA GLU A 3 -0.31 10.50 2.63
C GLU A 3 0.99 9.73 2.98
N ILE A 4 1.88 9.54 1.99
CA ILE A 4 3.20 8.93 2.18
C ILE A 4 4.12 9.78 3.08
N PRO A 5 4.31 11.10 2.82
CA PRO A 5 5.00 12.00 3.75
C PRO A 5 4.43 11.97 5.18
N TYR A 6 3.11 11.83 5.32
CA TYR A 6 2.46 11.77 6.63
C TYR A 6 2.83 10.50 7.40
N LEU A 7 2.80 9.33 6.74
CA LEU A 7 3.26 8.07 7.33
C LEU A 7 4.71 8.17 7.82
N LYS A 8 5.60 8.74 7.00
CA LYS A 8 7.01 8.92 7.33
C LYS A 8 7.22 9.82 8.56
N ALA A 9 6.43 10.89 8.67
CA ALA A 9 6.45 11.78 9.83
C ALA A 9 6.02 11.05 11.11
N ILE A 10 4.93 10.27 11.07
CA ILE A 10 4.46 9.50 12.22
C ILE A 10 5.48 8.43 12.62
N LYS A 11 6.04 7.69 11.66
CA LYS A 11 7.05 6.66 11.95
C LYS A 11 8.32 7.22 12.59
N THR A 12 8.65 8.49 12.31
CA THR A 12 9.77 9.18 12.97
C THR A 12 9.51 9.38 14.47
N VAL A 13 8.25 9.61 14.85
CA VAL A 13 7.85 9.78 16.26
C VAL A 13 7.60 8.44 16.96
N PHE A 14 7.03 7.47 16.24
CA PHE A 14 6.65 6.16 16.78
C PHE A 14 7.28 5.00 15.98
N PRO A 15 8.60 4.80 16.04
CA PRO A 15 9.30 3.81 15.23
C PRO A 15 8.90 2.37 15.52
N GLN A 16 8.38 2.07 16.71
CA GLN A 16 7.96 0.74 17.14
C GLN A 16 6.55 0.32 16.67
N ILE A 17 5.71 1.28 16.24
CA ILE A 17 4.32 0.98 15.87
C ILE A 17 4.27 0.53 14.41
N GLU A 18 3.66 -0.62 14.12
CA GLU A 18 3.42 -1.09 12.76
C GLU A 18 2.16 -0.42 12.19
N PHE A 19 2.30 0.18 11.01
CA PHE A 19 1.21 0.86 10.32
C PHE A 19 0.76 0.08 9.10
N VAL A 20 -0.56 0.00 8.94
CA VAL A 20 -1.22 -0.61 7.78
C VAL A 20 -2.10 0.44 7.10
N PRO A 21 -1.54 1.29 6.21
CA PRO A 21 -2.33 2.25 5.44
C PRO A 21 -3.35 1.55 4.54
N THR A 22 -4.52 2.16 4.40
CA THR A 22 -5.63 1.68 3.58
C THR A 22 -6.33 2.83 2.87
N GLY A 23 -6.89 2.58 1.69
CA GLY A 23 -7.66 3.57 0.92
C GLY A 23 -6.77 4.41 0.00
N GLY A 24 -7.19 4.59 -1.26
CA GLY A 24 -6.39 5.31 -2.26
C GLY A 24 -5.09 4.61 -2.71
N ILE A 25 -4.86 3.37 -2.25
CA ILE A 25 -3.66 2.60 -2.61
C ILE A 25 -3.90 1.85 -3.92
N ASN A 26 -2.92 1.91 -4.82
CA ASN A 26 -2.89 1.26 -6.12
C ASN A 26 -1.51 0.62 -6.39
N LEU A 27 -1.33 0.02 -7.56
CA LEU A 27 -0.08 -0.62 -7.97
C LEU A 27 1.12 0.34 -8.03
N GLU A 28 0.90 1.61 -8.32
CA GLU A 28 1.95 2.61 -8.51
C GLU A 28 2.48 3.12 -7.17
N ASN A 29 1.60 3.27 -6.17
CA ASN A 29 1.95 3.86 -4.87
C ASN A 29 2.17 2.83 -3.74
N ALA A 30 1.75 1.58 -3.93
CA ALA A 30 1.88 0.52 -2.91
C ALA A 30 3.34 0.35 -2.46
N VAL A 31 4.28 0.33 -3.40
CA VAL A 31 5.72 0.18 -3.12
C VAL A 31 6.26 1.36 -2.31
N ASP A 32 5.78 2.58 -2.58
CA ASP A 32 6.25 3.78 -1.87
C ASP A 32 5.76 3.81 -0.42
N TYR A 33 4.59 3.26 -0.12
CA TYR A 33 4.11 3.06 1.25
C TYR A 33 5.01 2.11 2.03
N ILE A 34 5.36 0.95 1.45
CA ILE A 34 6.25 -0.02 2.08
C ILE A 34 7.63 0.60 2.34
N LYS A 35 8.21 1.26 1.33
CA LYS A 35 9.49 1.98 1.46
C LYS A 35 9.48 3.08 2.51
N SER A 36 8.31 3.65 2.79
CA SER A 36 8.13 4.70 3.80
C SER A 36 7.92 4.17 5.22
N GLY A 37 7.98 2.85 5.42
CA GLY A 37 7.90 2.19 6.72
C GLY A 37 6.53 1.65 7.07
N ALA A 38 5.62 1.51 6.09
CA ALA A 38 4.41 0.71 6.27
C ALA A 38 4.79 -0.76 6.44
N PHE A 39 4.12 -1.45 7.36
CA PHE A 39 4.28 -2.89 7.53
C PHE A 39 3.62 -3.67 6.39
N THR A 40 2.42 -3.24 6.00
CA THR A 40 1.70 -3.77 4.85
C THR A 40 0.72 -2.71 4.31
N VAL A 41 0.10 -2.96 3.16
CA VAL A 41 -0.84 -2.03 2.54
C VAL A 41 -2.18 -2.72 2.26
N GLY A 42 -3.29 -2.02 2.54
CA GLY A 42 -4.64 -2.50 2.22
C GLY A 42 -5.14 -1.92 0.92
N ILE A 43 -5.25 -2.75 -0.13
CA ILE A 43 -5.79 -2.37 -1.44
C ILE A 43 -7.21 -2.92 -1.59
N GLY A 44 -8.19 -2.02 -1.54
CA GLY A 44 -9.62 -2.36 -1.63
C GLY A 44 -10.17 -2.18 -3.04
N SER A 45 -10.92 -1.08 -3.25
CA SER A 45 -11.67 -0.79 -4.48
C SER A 45 -10.84 -0.90 -5.75
N GLU A 46 -9.57 -0.51 -5.71
CA GLU A 46 -8.65 -0.59 -6.86
C GLU A 46 -8.30 -2.03 -7.25
N LEU A 47 -8.21 -2.94 -6.28
CA LEU A 47 -7.97 -4.36 -6.54
C LEU A 47 -9.23 -5.03 -7.10
N THR A 48 -10.41 -4.63 -6.63
CA THR A 48 -11.70 -5.28 -6.95
C THR A 48 -12.43 -4.67 -8.15
N LYS A 49 -11.90 -3.60 -8.76
CA LYS A 49 -12.58 -2.84 -9.83
C LYS A 49 -12.83 -3.65 -11.11
N GLU A 50 -12.11 -4.74 -11.30
CA GLU A 50 -12.15 -5.54 -12.53
C GLU A 50 -12.68 -6.97 -12.33
N LYS A 51 -12.90 -7.68 -13.44
CA LYS A 51 -13.35 -9.08 -13.45
C LYS A 51 -12.38 -9.97 -12.67
N LYS A 52 -12.89 -11.05 -12.07
CA LYS A 52 -12.11 -12.01 -11.24
C LYS A 52 -10.74 -12.40 -11.82
N SER A 53 -10.65 -12.63 -13.14
CA SER A 53 -9.38 -12.98 -13.81
C SER A 53 -8.33 -11.85 -13.77
N ALA A 54 -8.76 -10.59 -13.85
CA ALA A 54 -7.90 -9.42 -13.73
C ALA A 54 -7.50 -9.17 -12.26
N ILE A 55 -8.38 -9.44 -11.30
CA ILE A 55 -8.05 -9.39 -9.86
C ILE A 55 -6.87 -10.33 -9.57
N THR A 56 -6.92 -11.58 -10.05
CA THR A 56 -5.82 -12.54 -9.87
C THR A 56 -4.51 -12.07 -10.48
N LYS A 57 -4.56 -11.42 -11.66
CA LYS A 57 -3.36 -10.85 -12.30
C LYS A 57 -2.77 -9.70 -11.48
N ARG A 58 -3.61 -8.74 -11.05
CA ARG A 58 -3.17 -7.60 -10.23
C ARG A 58 -2.58 -8.05 -8.89
N ALA A 59 -3.21 -9.03 -8.23
CA ALA A 59 -2.69 -9.61 -6.99
C ALA A 59 -1.32 -10.26 -7.16
N ARG A 60 -1.07 -10.96 -8.29
CA ARG A 60 0.25 -11.52 -8.60
C ARG A 60 1.30 -10.42 -8.80
N ILE A 61 0.98 -9.40 -9.58
CA ILE A 61 1.89 -8.27 -9.84
C ILE A 61 2.27 -7.59 -8.52
N LEU A 62 1.32 -7.34 -7.62
CA LEU A 62 1.60 -6.73 -6.31
C LEU A 62 2.52 -7.59 -5.44
N ARG A 63 2.34 -8.92 -5.46
CA ARG A 63 3.19 -9.84 -4.69
C ARG A 63 4.61 -9.90 -5.24
N ASP A 64 4.75 -9.92 -6.57
CA ASP A 64 6.04 -10.15 -7.23
C ASP A 64 6.90 -8.86 -7.33
N ASN A 65 6.34 -7.69 -6.98
CA ASN A 65 7.02 -6.38 -7.00
C ASN A 65 7.42 -5.85 -5.59
N ASN A 66 7.37 -6.70 -4.55
CA ASN A 66 7.71 -6.33 -3.17
C ASN A 66 9.11 -6.83 -2.76
#